data_AF-A0AA86MZ10-F1
#
_entry.id   AF-A0AA86MZ10-F1
#
_cell.length_a   1.000
_cell.length_b   1.000
_cell.length_c   1.000
_cell.angle_alpha   90.00
_cell.angle_beta   90.00
_cell.angle_gamma   90.00
#
_symmetry.space_group_name_H-M   'P 1'
#
loop_
_entity.id
_entity.type
_entity.pdbx_description
1 polymer ?
#
loop_
_entity_poly.entity_id
_entity_poly.type
_entity_poly.pdbx_seq_one_letter_code
_entity_poly.pdbx_strand_id
1 'polypeptide(L)'
;MVVPDEGHAVHGVLYALQDHELDKLDKHEGVHKKQYVRRTITVKTHDVEPISAECYFAVSPSSRLRPGRVYLDLIIKGAKEHNLPHGYIEWLQTVAVFDE
;
A
#
# COMPACT_ATOMS: atom_id res chain seq x y z
N MET A 1 3.86 4.12 -5.02
CA MET A 1 3.38 4.91 -3.87
C MET A 1 1.92 5.25 -4.09
N VAL A 2 1.15 5.40 -3.02
CA VAL A 2 -0.25 5.84 -3.10
C VAL A 2 -0.28 7.37 -3.07
N VAL A 3 -0.99 7.97 -4.03
CA VAL A 3 -1.26 9.41 -4.11
C VAL A 3 -2.74 9.61 -4.43
N PRO A 4 -3.40 10.67 -3.95
CA PRO A 4 -4.77 10.99 -4.36
C PRO A 4 -4.82 11.24 -5.88
N ASP A 5 -5.67 10.48 -6.57
CA ASP A 5 -5.90 10.61 -8.01
C ASP A 5 -7.35 10.20 -8.30
N GLU A 6 -8.13 11.11 -8.87
CA GLU A 6 -9.56 10.91 -9.08
C GLU A 6 -9.81 9.84 -10.17
N GLY A 7 -10.81 8.99 -9.95
CA GLY A 7 -11.13 7.88 -10.86
C GLY A 7 -10.17 6.68 -10.77
N HIS A 8 -9.15 6.73 -9.92
CA HIS A 8 -8.19 5.65 -9.71
C HIS A 8 -8.41 4.94 -8.36
N ALA A 9 -7.95 3.69 -8.28
CA ALA A 9 -8.07 2.86 -7.10
C ALA A 9 -6.80 2.05 -6.82
N VAL A 10 -6.56 1.75 -5.55
CA VAL A 10 -5.49 0.86 -5.07
C VAL A 10 -6.14 -0.26 -4.28
N HIS A 11 -5.86 -1.51 -4.65
CA HIS A 11 -6.28 -2.67 -3.87
C HIS A 11 -5.24 -2.99 -2.80
N GLY A 12 -5.71 -3.39 -1.63
CA GLY A 12 -4.87 -3.72 -0.48
C GLY A 12 -5.56 -4.71 0.44
N VAL A 13 -4.91 -5.02 1.56
CA VAL A 13 -5.39 -5.96 2.57
C VAL A 13 -5.59 -5.21 3.88
N LEU A 14 -6.73 -5.44 4.53
CA LEU A 14 -7.01 -4.88 5.84
C LEU A 14 -6.53 -5.82 6.94
N TYR A 15 -5.78 -5.26 7.90
CA TYR A 15 -5.31 -5.95 9.09
C TYR A 15 -5.96 -5.32 10.32
N ALA A 16 -6.45 -6.16 11.23
CA ALA A 16 -6.87 -5.72 12.56
C ALA A 16 -5.65 -5.68 13.47
N LEU A 17 -5.38 -4.51 14.04
CA LEU A 17 -4.22 -4.24 14.89
C LEU A 17 -4.68 -3.52 16.16
N GLN A 18 -3.94 -3.70 17.25
CA GLN A 18 -4.06 -2.89 18.46
C GLN A 18 -3.30 -1.57 18.30
N ASP A 19 -3.68 -0.54 19.05
CA ASP A 19 -3.05 0.79 18.96
C ASP A 19 -1.52 0.76 19.17
N HIS A 20 -1.05 -0.06 20.12
CA HIS A 20 0.38 -0.20 20.40
C HIS A 20 1.16 -0.92 19.26
N GLU A 21 0.47 -1.62 18.36
CA GLU A 21 1.06 -2.21 17.15
C GLU A 21 1.14 -1.17 16.04
N LEU A 22 0.17 -0.26 15.95
CA LEU A 22 0.25 0.91 15.08
C LEU A 22 1.43 1.81 15.45
N ASP A 23 1.73 2.00 16.74
CA ASP A 23 2.93 2.75 17.18
C ASP A 23 4.25 2.10 16.74
N LYS A 24 4.28 0.76 16.64
CA LYS A 24 5.45 0.03 16.11
C LYS A 24 5.57 0.24 14.60
N LEU A 25 4.45 0.23 13.88
CA LEU A 25 4.42 0.53 12.45
C LEU A 25 4.85 1.97 12.15
N ASP A 26 4.44 2.96 12.94
CA ASP A 26 4.89 4.35 12.78
C ASP A 26 6.42 4.48 12.83
N LYS A 27 7.07 3.69 13.69
CA LYS A 27 8.54 3.64 13.79
C LYS A 27 9.15 2.96 12.56
N HIS A 28 8.57 1.85 12.11
CA HIS A 28 9.06 1.10 10.95
C HIS A 28 8.94 1.90 9.65
N GLU A 29 7.80 2.58 9.44
CA GLU A 29 7.50 3.41 8.28
C GLU A 29 8.20 4.79 8.34
N GLY A 30 8.95 5.07 9.41
CA GLY A 30 9.72 6.30 9.52
C GLY A 30 8.88 7.57 9.68
N VAL A 31 7.71 7.48 10.33
CA VAL A 31 6.84 8.65 10.60
C VAL A 31 7.59 9.73 11.38
N HIS A 32 8.33 9.33 12.42
CA HIS A 32 9.20 10.21 13.20
C HIS A 32 10.33 10.86 12.37
N LYS A 33 10.69 10.27 11.22
CA LYS A 33 11.68 10.80 10.27
C LYS A 33 11.04 11.52 9.08
N LYS A 34 9.72 11.69 9.06
CA LYS A 34 8.95 12.28 7.96
C LYS A 34 9.17 11.57 6.61
N GLN A 35 9.40 10.25 6.64
CA GLN A 35 9.46 9.44 5.41
C GLN A 35 8.04 9.17 4.89
N TYR A 36 7.17 8.74 5.81
CA TYR A 36 5.74 8.57 5.58
C TYR A 36 4.92 9.35 6.61
N VAL A 37 3.66 9.59 6.28
CA VAL A 37 2.63 10.12 7.19
C VAL A 37 1.47 9.14 7.26
N ARG A 38 1.06 8.79 8.47
CA ARG A 38 -0.14 7.98 8.70
C ARG A 38 -1.39 8.83 8.52
N ARG A 39 -2.37 8.29 7.81
CA ARG A 39 -3.67 8.93 7.60
C ARG A 39 -4.78 7.89 7.72
N THR A 40 -5.85 8.29 8.38
CA THR A 40 -7.12 7.57 8.33
C THR A 40 -7.76 7.77 6.96
N ILE A 41 -8.09 6.67 6.29
CA ILE A 41 -8.78 6.63 5.01
C ILE A 41 -10.04 5.77 5.11
N THR A 42 -10.99 6.02 4.22
CA THR A 42 -12.16 5.16 4.04
C THR A 42 -11.90 4.20 2.89
N VAL A 43 -11.96 2.90 3.16
CA VAL A 43 -11.80 1.84 2.17
C VAL A 43 -13.14 1.18 1.87
N LYS A 44 -13.32 0.75 0.63
CA LYS A 44 -14.49 -0.03 0.21
C LYS A 44 -14.10 -1.51 0.17
N THR A 45 -15.00 -2.35 0.65
CA THR A 45 -14.90 -3.81 0.49
C THR A 45 -16.03 -4.28 -0.41
N HIS A 46 -15.95 -5.50 -0.94
CA HIS A 46 -16.93 -5.99 -1.91
C HIS A 46 -18.35 -6.13 -1.31
N ASP A 47 -18.46 -6.46 -0.03
CA ASP A 47 -19.72 -6.91 0.58
C ASP A 47 -20.04 -6.25 1.94
N VAL A 48 -19.30 -5.21 2.33
CA VAL A 48 -19.45 -4.57 3.64
C VAL A 48 -19.45 -3.05 3.50
N GLU A 49 -20.08 -2.40 4.46
CA GLU A 49 -20.02 -0.95 4.62
C GLU A 49 -18.57 -0.44 4.58
N PRO A 50 -18.34 0.80 4.08
CA PRO A 50 -17.01 1.38 4.04
C PRO A 50 -16.34 1.36 5.42
N ILE A 51 -15.07 0.95 5.45
CA ILE A 51 -14.30 0.78 6.69
C ILE A 51 -13.30 1.93 6.82
N SER A 52 -13.20 2.50 8.02
CA SER A 52 -12.13 3.43 8.36
C SER A 52 -10.85 2.65 8.68
N ALA A 53 -9.73 2.98 8.02
CA ALA A 53 -8.47 2.27 8.18
C ALA A 53 -7.28 3.24 8.17
N GLU A 54 -6.20 2.86 8.85
CA GLU A 54 -4.95 3.63 8.83
C GLU A 54 -4.07 3.20 7.64
N CYS A 55 -3.52 4.17 6.92
CA CYS A 55 -2.62 3.93 5.79
C CYS A 55 -1.46 4.94 5.78
N TYR A 56 -0.31 4.52 5.27
CA TYR A 56 0.91 5.33 5.23
C TYR A 56 1.13 5.90 3.83
N PHE A 57 1.30 7.22 3.76
CA PHE A 57 1.54 7.95 2.51
C PHE A 57 2.93 8.56 2.53
N ALA A 58 3.68 8.43 1.44
CA ALA A 58 5.00 9.06 1.34
C ALA A 58 4.85 10.58 1.46
N VAL A 59 5.71 11.22 2.26
CA VAL A 59 5.68 12.68 2.46
C VAL A 59 6.12 13.44 1.20
N SER A 60 7.00 12.84 0.39
CA SER A 60 7.48 13.41 -0.87
C SER A 60 7.46 12.36 -1.98
N PRO A 61 6.28 12.06 -2.55
CA PRO A 61 6.16 11.06 -3.59
C PRO A 61 6.83 11.53 -4.89
N SER A 62 7.54 10.62 -5.55
CA SER A 62 8.15 10.81 -6.86
C SER A 62 7.72 9.70 -7.82
N SER A 63 7.21 10.08 -8.99
CA SER A 63 6.84 9.15 -10.07
C SER A 63 8.07 8.52 -10.76
N ARG A 64 9.27 9.01 -10.46
CA ARG A 64 10.54 8.49 -11.02
C ARG A 64 11.06 7.26 -10.27
N LEU A 65 10.58 7.02 -9.05
CA LEU A 65 10.98 5.85 -8.28
C LEU A 65 10.33 4.60 -8.85
N ARG A 66 11.13 3.56 -9.08
CA ARG A 66 10.70 2.22 -9.48
C ARG A 66 11.07 1.24 -8.36
N PRO A 67 10.24 0.24 -8.06
CA PRO A 67 10.60 -0.79 -7.11
C PRO A 67 11.75 -1.63 -7.66
N GLY A 68 12.61 -2.16 -6.79
CA GLY A 68 13.51 -3.25 -7.17
C GLY A 68 12.72 -4.53 -7.43
N ARG A 69 13.27 -5.45 -8.24
CA ARG A 69 12.63 -6.72 -8.60
C ARG A 69 12.13 -7.51 -7.39
N VAL A 70 13.01 -7.71 -6.41
CA VAL A 70 12.71 -8.49 -5.20
C VAL A 70 11.52 -7.90 -4.42
N TYR A 71 11.46 -6.57 -4.31
CA TYR A 71 10.36 -5.91 -3.60
C TYR A 71 9.03 -6.02 -4.35
N LEU A 72 9.04 -5.90 -5.69
CA LEU A 72 7.84 -6.09 -6.50
C LEU A 72 7.33 -7.54 -6.43
N ASP A 73 8.23 -8.53 -6.45
CA ASP A 73 7.85 -9.94 -6.34
C ASP A 73 7.19 -10.26 -4.98
N LEU A 74 7.65 -9.62 -3.89
CA LEU A 74 7.00 -9.72 -2.57
C LEU A 74 5.57 -9.15 -2.58
N ILE A 75 5.37 -7.99 -3.22
CA ILE A 75 4.03 -7.39 -3.37
C ILE A 75 3.11 -8.32 -4.17
N ILE A 76 3.58 -8.85 -5.30
CA ILE A 76 2.80 -9.77 -6.15
C ILE A 76 2.46 -11.05 -5.38
N LYS A 77 3.41 -11.60 -4.62
CA LYS A 77 3.18 -12.78 -3.78
C LYS A 77 2.08 -12.52 -2.75
N GLY A 78 2.16 -11.42 -2.00
CA GLY A 78 1.13 -11.05 -1.02
C GLY A 78 -0.24 -10.81 -1.66
N ALA A 79 -0.28 -10.16 -2.83
CA ALA A 79 -1.51 -9.96 -3.57
C ALA A 79 -2.19 -11.29 -3.98
N LYS A 80 -1.40 -12.28 -4.41
CA LYS A 80 -1.88 -13.63 -4.72
C LYS A 80 -2.35 -14.38 -3.47
N GLU A 81 -1.57 -14.33 -2.39
CA GLU A 81 -1.88 -15.00 -1.12
C GLU A 81 -3.22 -14.54 -0.53
N HIS A 82 -3.53 -13.25 -0.65
CA HIS A 82 -4.77 -12.65 -0.16
C HIS A 82 -5.87 -12.54 -1.22
N ASN A 83 -5.73 -13.19 -2.37
CA ASN A 83 -6.74 -13.22 -3.44
C ASN A 83 -7.22 -11.83 -3.88
N LEU A 84 -6.30 -10.87 -4.03
CA LEU A 84 -6.64 -9.59 -4.65
C LEU A 84 -7.14 -9.81 -6.10
N PRO A 85 -7.94 -8.88 -6.66
CA PRO A 85 -8.55 -9.06 -7.97
C PRO A 85 -7.52 -9.44 -9.05
N HIS A 86 -7.87 -10.41 -9.89
CA HIS A 86 -6.94 -10.97 -10.88
C HIS A 86 -6.32 -9.89 -11.78
N GLY A 87 -7.13 -8.99 -12.33
CA GLY A 87 -6.63 -7.89 -13.16
C GLY A 87 -5.69 -6.92 -12.43
N TYR A 88 -5.81 -6.79 -11.11
CA TYR A 88 -4.87 -6.01 -10.31
C TYR A 88 -3.51 -6.70 -10.17
N ILE A 89 -3.52 -8.02 -9.97
CA ILE A 89 -2.30 -8.84 -9.92
C ILE A 89 -1.59 -8.82 -11.28
N GLU A 90 -2.32 -8.96 -12.38
CA GLU A 90 -1.77 -8.84 -13.74
C GLU A 90 -1.15 -7.46 -13.95
N TRP A 91 -1.83 -6.39 -13.56
CA TRP A 91 -1.28 -5.03 -13.63
C TRP A 91 0.03 -4.90 -12.84
N LEU A 92 0.10 -5.41 -11.59
CA LEU A 92 1.33 -5.40 -10.79
C LEU A 92 2.51 -6.08 -11.51
N GLN A 93 2.26 -7.16 -12.27
CA GLN A 93 3.30 -7.86 -13.02
C GLN A 93 3.85 -7.05 -14.20
N THR A 94 3.14 -6.02 -14.66
CA THR A 94 3.59 -5.11 -15.73
C THR A 94 4.39 -3.91 -15.23
N VAL A 95 4.46 -3.70 -13.90
CA VAL A 95 5.16 -2.55 -13.32
C VAL A 95 6.65 -2.63 -13.63
N ALA A 96 7.17 -1.56 -14.23
CA ALA A 96 8.60 -1.44 -14.51
C ALA A 96 9.41 -1.45 -13.21
N VAL A 97 10.51 -2.20 -13.21
CA VAL A 97 11.47 -2.25 -12.10
C VAL A 97 12.68 -1.38 -12.42
N PHE A 98 13.40 -0.95 -11.38
CA PHE A 98 14.74 -0.44 -11.57
C PHE A 98 15.70 -1.63 -11.74
N ASP A 99 16.49 -1.62 -12.82
CA ASP A 99 17.60 -2.55 -13.00
C ASP A 99 18.81 -2.00 -12.25
N GLU A 100 19.41 -2.81 -11.37
CA GLU A 100 20.63 -2.46 -10.62
C GLU A 100 21.85 -2.24 -11.52
#